data_AF-A0A285DNX0-F1
#
_entry.id   AF-A0A285DNX0-F1
#
_cell.length_a   1.000
_cell.length_b   1.000
_cell.length_c   1.000
_cell.angle_alpha   90.00
_cell.angle_beta   90.00
_cell.angle_gamma   90.00
#
_symmetry.space_group_name_H-M   'P 1'
#
loop_
_entity.id
_entity.type
_entity.pdbx_description
1 polymer ?
#
loop_
_entity_poly.entity_id
_entity_poly.type
_entity_poly.pdbx_seq_one_letter_code
_entity_poly.pdbx_strand_id
1 'polypeptide(L)'
;MSTAMADGRRADGERRRQRVKSAIQHAAQDGTAISVSGIARQAGVDRTFLYRHRDLLALIHAAELQPSASDPAAGPPVSLASLQADLANAHARNTRLTAQTRRLERRLSELMGEQAWRESGLGAPADQEELQRQVARLEQENTELLARLEERDAELEAARAANRELTRALNQKGTADR
;
A
#
# COMPACT_ATOMS: atom_id res chain seq x y z
N MET A 1 28.97 -39.81 -39.27
CA MET A 1 27.70 -40.58 -39.18
C MET A 1 26.72 -40.08 -38.09
N SER A 2 27.13 -39.28 -37.09
CA SER A 2 26.24 -38.77 -36.03
C SER A 2 25.32 -37.61 -36.45
N THR A 3 25.79 -36.73 -37.35
CA THR A 3 25.06 -35.53 -37.79
C THR A 3 23.80 -35.85 -38.60
N ALA A 4 23.88 -36.78 -39.55
CA ALA A 4 22.74 -37.18 -40.40
C ALA A 4 21.54 -37.74 -39.58
N MET A 5 21.80 -38.46 -38.49
CA MET A 5 20.74 -38.96 -37.60
C MET A 5 20.15 -37.87 -36.69
N ALA A 6 20.97 -36.90 -36.27
CA ALA A 6 20.48 -35.74 -35.55
C ALA A 6 19.59 -34.86 -36.45
N ASP A 7 19.99 -34.65 -37.71
CA ASP A 7 19.23 -33.89 -38.71
C ASP A 7 17.91 -34.59 -39.07
N GLY A 8 17.94 -35.91 -39.22
CA GLY A 8 16.72 -36.72 -39.43
C GLY A 8 15.70 -36.59 -38.29
N ARG A 9 16.16 -36.59 -37.04
CA ARG A 9 15.28 -36.39 -35.87
C ARG A 9 14.70 -34.98 -35.78
N ARG A 10 15.49 -33.96 -36.13
CA ARG A 10 14.99 -32.57 -36.18
C ARG A 10 13.94 -32.40 -37.29
N ALA A 11 14.20 -32.95 -38.47
CA ALA A 11 13.24 -32.93 -39.58
C ALA A 11 11.94 -33.66 -39.23
N ASP A 12 12.00 -34.76 -38.49
CA ASP A 12 10.80 -35.47 -38.05
C ASP A 12 9.99 -34.69 -37.00
N GLY A 13 10.68 -34.04 -36.06
CA GLY A 13 10.06 -33.12 -35.10
C GLY A 13 9.32 -31.98 -35.79
N GLU A 14 9.92 -31.39 -36.83
CA GLU A 14 9.31 -30.28 -37.56
C GLU A 14 8.10 -30.72 -38.37
N ARG A 15 8.15 -31.89 -39.02
CA ARG A 15 6.99 -32.47 -39.72
C ARG A 15 5.82 -32.71 -38.77
N ARG A 16 6.08 -33.25 -37.57
CA ARG A 16 5.03 -33.46 -36.55
C ARG A 16 4.44 -32.14 -36.07
N ARG A 17 5.27 -31.11 -35.84
CA ARG A 17 4.82 -29.75 -35.51
C ARG A 17 3.93 -29.17 -36.60
N GLN A 18 4.32 -29.31 -37.86
CA GLN A 18 3.55 -28.79 -38.99
C GLN A 18 2.19 -29.49 -39.13
N ARG A 19 2.11 -30.81 -38.92
CA ARG A 19 0.83 -31.53 -38.88
C ARG A 19 -0.09 -31.05 -37.77
N VAL A 20 0.45 -30.75 -36.58
CA VAL A 20 -0.34 -30.19 -35.47
C VAL A 20 -0.89 -28.82 -35.84
N LYS A 21 -0.08 -27.93 -36.40
CA LYS A 21 -0.53 -26.60 -36.85
C LYS A 21 -1.63 -26.69 -37.91
N SER A 22 -1.46 -27.58 -38.89
CA SER A 22 -2.46 -27.81 -39.94
C SER A 22 -3.76 -28.41 -39.37
N ALA A 23 -3.68 -29.33 -38.41
CA ALA A 23 -4.86 -29.88 -37.74
C ALA A 23 -5.64 -28.81 -36.95
N ILE A 24 -4.93 -27.88 -36.29
CA ILE A 24 -5.57 -26.74 -35.60
C ILE A 24 -6.29 -25.83 -36.61
N GLN A 25 -5.66 -25.52 -37.74
CA GLN A 25 -6.27 -24.71 -38.80
C GLN A 25 -7.52 -25.37 -39.39
N HIS A 26 -7.47 -26.67 -39.67
CA HIS A 26 -8.63 -27.43 -40.15
C HIS A 26 -9.75 -27.45 -39.11
N ALA A 27 -9.44 -27.74 -37.84
CA ALA A 27 -10.44 -27.76 -36.79
C ALA A 27 -11.13 -26.39 -36.60
N ALA A 28 -10.39 -25.29 -36.77
CA ALA A 28 -10.92 -23.93 -36.73
C ALA A 28 -11.79 -23.59 -37.94
N GLN A 29 -11.46 -24.09 -39.14
CA GLN A 29 -12.25 -23.89 -40.36
C GLN A 29 -13.55 -24.70 -40.35
N ASP A 30 -13.48 -25.95 -39.90
CA ASP A 30 -14.60 -26.89 -39.88
C ASP A 30 -15.57 -26.64 -38.70
N GLY A 31 -15.22 -25.71 -37.79
CA GLY A 31 -16.05 -25.37 -36.63
C GLY A 31 -16.16 -26.50 -35.60
N THR A 32 -15.31 -27.52 -35.69
CA THR A 32 -15.31 -28.65 -34.75
C THR A 32 -14.80 -28.22 -33.38
N ALA A 33 -15.32 -28.82 -32.30
CA ALA A 33 -14.85 -28.55 -30.95
C ALA A 33 -13.35 -28.83 -30.82
N ILE A 34 -12.56 -27.76 -30.70
CA ILE A 34 -11.11 -27.82 -30.57
C ILE A 34 -10.80 -28.40 -29.18
N SER A 35 -10.11 -29.53 -29.15
CA SER A 35 -9.62 -30.12 -27.90
C SER A 35 -8.25 -30.73 -28.12
N VAL A 36 -7.41 -30.72 -27.08
CA VAL A 36 -6.06 -31.32 -27.11
C VAL A 36 -6.11 -32.79 -27.59
N SER A 37 -7.14 -33.54 -27.21
CA SER A 37 -7.32 -34.94 -27.62
C SER A 37 -7.73 -35.07 -29.10
N GLY A 38 -8.60 -34.18 -29.59
CA GLY A 38 -9.04 -34.18 -30.99
C GLY A 38 -7.88 -33.81 -31.92
N ILE A 39 -7.15 -32.75 -31.61
CA ILE A 39 -6.01 -32.29 -32.40
C ILE A 39 -4.88 -33.33 -32.43
N ALA A 40 -4.61 -34.03 -31.32
CA ALA A 40 -3.61 -35.11 -31.28
C ALA A 40 -3.95 -36.23 -32.27
N ARG A 41 -5.23 -36.66 -32.31
CA ARG A 41 -5.71 -37.71 -33.22
C ARG A 41 -5.62 -37.25 -34.67
N GLN A 42 -6.08 -36.03 -34.98
CA GLN A 42 -6.09 -35.49 -36.34
C GLN A 42 -4.69 -35.25 -36.90
N ALA A 43 -3.74 -34.81 -36.06
CA ALA A 43 -2.34 -34.60 -36.45
C ALA A 43 -1.48 -35.89 -36.45
N GLY A 44 -2.03 -37.02 -35.98
CA GLY A 44 -1.32 -38.29 -35.84
C GLY A 44 -0.12 -38.19 -34.89
N VAL A 45 -0.30 -37.56 -33.73
CA VAL A 45 0.72 -37.42 -32.68
C VAL A 45 0.19 -37.87 -31.32
N ASP A 46 1.07 -38.33 -30.44
CA ASP A 46 0.69 -38.70 -29.07
C ASP A 46 0.40 -37.46 -28.21
N ARG A 47 -0.53 -37.56 -27.24
CA ARG A 47 -0.85 -36.45 -26.32
C ARG A 47 0.37 -35.95 -25.56
N THR A 48 1.28 -36.86 -25.19
CA THR A 48 2.53 -36.53 -24.49
C THR A 48 3.41 -35.60 -25.31
N PHE A 49 3.36 -35.70 -26.64
CA PHE A 49 4.08 -34.78 -27.55
C PHE A 49 3.55 -33.35 -27.41
N LEU A 50 2.24 -33.17 -27.34
CA LEU A 50 1.63 -31.85 -27.14
C LEU A 50 1.97 -31.29 -25.76
N TYR A 51 1.88 -32.11 -24.70
CA TYR A 51 2.25 -31.67 -23.35
C TYR A 51 3.73 -31.31 -23.19
N ARG A 52 4.62 -31.95 -23.94
CA ARG A 52 6.04 -31.61 -23.97
C ARG A 52 6.33 -30.31 -24.73
N HIS A 53 5.41 -29.88 -25.60
CA HIS A 53 5.54 -28.67 -26.42
C HIS A 53 4.49 -27.63 -26.03
N ARG A 54 4.83 -26.83 -25.01
CA ARG A 54 3.98 -25.76 -24.46
C ARG A 54 3.51 -24.74 -25.50
N ASP A 55 4.33 -24.50 -26.52
CA ASP A 55 3.98 -23.61 -27.63
C ASP A 55 2.82 -24.15 -28.47
N LEU A 56 2.76 -25.46 -28.71
CA LEU A 56 1.63 -26.09 -29.40
C LEU A 56 0.36 -26.08 -28.55
N LEU A 57 0.48 -26.28 -27.24
CA LEU A 57 -0.66 -26.15 -26.32
C LEU A 57 -1.21 -24.73 -26.27
N ALA A 58 -0.34 -23.71 -26.25
CA ALA A 58 -0.76 -22.32 -26.30
C ALA A 58 -1.54 -22.01 -27.57
N LEU A 59 -1.14 -22.58 -28.72
CA LEU A 59 -1.89 -22.46 -29.98
C LEU A 59 -3.25 -23.14 -29.93
N ILE A 60 -3.35 -24.33 -29.32
CA ILE A 60 -4.63 -25.03 -29.15
C ILE A 60 -5.57 -24.22 -28.25
N HIS A 61 -5.10 -23.73 -27.11
CA HIS A 61 -5.89 -22.90 -26.20
C HIS A 61 -6.30 -21.56 -26.81
N ALA A 62 -5.42 -20.93 -27.59
CA ALA A 62 -5.76 -19.71 -28.32
C ALA A 62 -6.86 -19.96 -29.37
N ALA A 63 -6.83 -21.12 -30.04
CA ALA A 63 -7.86 -21.51 -30.98
C ALA A 63 -9.18 -21.90 -30.30
N GLU A 64 -9.14 -22.54 -29.11
CA GLU A 64 -10.32 -22.82 -28.27
C GLU A 64 -11.07 -21.54 -27.84
N LEU A 65 -10.35 -20.43 -27.65
CA LEU A 65 -10.90 -19.13 -27.27
C LEU A 65 -11.45 -18.31 -28.44
N GLN A 66 -11.16 -18.70 -29.69
CA GLN A 66 -11.73 -18.03 -30.85
C GLN A 66 -13.16 -18.53 -31.07
N PRO A 67 -14.16 -17.63 -31.07
CA PRO A 67 -15.53 -18.04 -31.37
C PRO A 67 -15.58 -18.58 -32.80
N SER A 68 -16.10 -19.79 -32.95
CA SER A 68 -16.32 -20.43 -34.24
C SER A 68 -17.18 -19.51 -35.11
N ALA A 69 -16.60 -18.94 -36.17
CA ALA A 69 -17.32 -18.06 -37.09
C ALA A 69 -18.52 -18.74 -37.79
N SER A 70 -18.61 -20.07 -37.65
CA SER A 70 -19.56 -20.94 -38.33
C SER A 70 -20.68 -21.48 -37.43
N ASP A 71 -20.84 -20.99 -36.19
CA ASP A 71 -21.96 -21.41 -35.34
C ASP A 71 -23.23 -20.60 -35.70
N PRO A 72 -24.23 -21.18 -36.38
CA PRO A 72 -25.46 -20.47 -36.74
C PRO A 72 -26.33 -20.11 -35.52
N ALA A 73 -25.99 -20.63 -34.33
CA ALA A 73 -26.60 -20.24 -33.06
C ALA A 73 -25.91 -19.04 -32.39
N ALA A 74 -24.70 -18.67 -32.84
CA ALA A 74 -24.06 -17.44 -32.41
C ALA A 74 -24.77 -16.27 -33.13
N GLY A 75 -25.45 -15.44 -32.36
CA GLY A 75 -26.11 -14.23 -32.87
C GLY A 75 -25.14 -13.31 -33.64
N PRO A 76 -25.65 -12.22 -34.24
CA PRO A 76 -24.88 -11.33 -35.10
C PRO A 76 -23.54 -10.95 -34.46
N PRO A 77 -22.41 -10.94 -35.21
CA PRO A 77 -21.11 -10.63 -34.65
C PRO A 77 -21.18 -9.28 -33.94
N VAL A 78 -20.90 -9.28 -32.64
CA VAL A 78 -20.95 -8.08 -31.79
C VAL A 78 -20.12 -7.00 -32.46
N SER A 79 -20.75 -5.87 -32.78
CA SER A 79 -20.09 -4.82 -33.55
C SER A 79 -18.93 -4.22 -32.76
N LEU A 80 -17.90 -3.73 -33.48
CA LEU A 80 -16.77 -3.00 -32.89
C LEU A 80 -17.28 -1.87 -31.97
N ALA A 81 -18.33 -1.17 -32.38
CA ALA A 81 -18.95 -0.10 -31.60
C ALA A 81 -19.50 -0.60 -30.25
N SER A 82 -20.10 -1.80 -30.20
CA SER A 82 -20.58 -2.40 -28.95
C SER A 82 -19.41 -2.73 -28.02
N LEU A 83 -18.33 -3.32 -28.55
CA LEU A 83 -17.14 -3.64 -27.75
C LEU A 83 -16.45 -2.38 -27.21
N GLN A 84 -16.40 -1.30 -27.99
CA GLN A 84 -15.88 -0.01 -27.53
C GLN A 84 -16.75 0.58 -26.42
N ALA A 85 -18.09 0.50 -26.56
CA ALA A 85 -19.02 0.96 -25.53
C ALA A 85 -18.86 0.15 -24.23
N ASP A 86 -18.71 -1.18 -24.34
CA ASP A 86 -18.50 -2.05 -23.19
C ASP A 86 -17.16 -1.77 -22.49
N LEU A 87 -16.10 -1.53 -23.26
CA LEU A 87 -14.80 -1.14 -22.72
C LEU A 87 -14.88 0.20 -21.99
N ALA A 88 -15.53 1.21 -22.58
CA ALA A 88 -15.74 2.50 -21.93
C ALA A 88 -16.56 2.36 -20.63
N ASN A 89 -17.62 1.54 -20.64
CA ASN A 89 -18.42 1.24 -19.46
C ASN A 89 -17.62 0.48 -18.38
N ALA A 90 -16.76 -0.45 -18.77
CA ALA A 90 -15.89 -1.17 -17.84
C ALA A 90 -14.86 -0.22 -17.19
N HIS A 91 -14.23 0.66 -17.97
CA HIS A 91 -13.34 1.69 -17.44
C HIS A 91 -14.06 2.63 -16.48
N ALA A 92 -15.25 3.11 -16.83
CA ALA A 92 -16.04 3.98 -15.95
C ALA A 92 -16.46 3.29 -14.64
N ARG A 93 -16.74 1.98 -14.67
CA ARG A 93 -17.00 1.21 -13.44
C ARG A 93 -15.73 1.06 -12.60
N ASN A 94 -14.59 0.79 -13.24
CA ASN A 94 -13.32 0.64 -12.54
C ASN A 94 -12.88 1.93 -11.83
N THR A 95 -13.06 3.09 -12.47
CA THR A 95 -12.75 4.39 -11.86
C THR A 95 -13.64 4.67 -10.64
N ARG A 96 -14.95 4.36 -10.72
CA ARG A 96 -15.88 4.49 -9.59
C ARG A 96 -15.50 3.57 -8.42
N LEU A 97 -15.18 2.31 -8.70
CA LEU A 97 -14.75 1.36 -7.67
C LEU A 97 -13.45 1.82 -7.00
N THR A 98 -12.47 2.28 -7.77
CA THR A 98 -11.22 2.80 -7.23
C THR A 98 -11.44 4.02 -6.33
N ALA A 99 -12.33 4.93 -6.73
CA ALA A 99 -12.69 6.08 -5.90
C ALA A 99 -13.40 5.66 -4.59
N GLN A 100 -14.26 4.65 -4.65
CA GLN A 100 -14.93 4.09 -3.47
C GLN A 100 -13.92 3.44 -2.52
N THR A 101 -12.99 2.63 -3.03
CA THR A 101 -11.92 2.01 -2.23
C THR A 101 -11.11 3.07 -1.50
N ARG A 102 -10.64 4.11 -2.20
CA ARG A 102 -9.89 5.22 -1.58
C ARG A 102 -10.68 5.94 -0.49
N ARG A 103 -12.00 6.08 -0.66
CA ARG A 103 -12.87 6.69 0.35
C ARG A 103 -13.00 5.80 1.59
N LEU A 104 -13.15 4.50 1.40
CA LEU A 104 -13.24 3.52 2.48
C LEU A 104 -11.91 3.42 3.24
N GLU A 105 -10.79 3.35 2.53
CA GLU A 105 -9.45 3.37 3.12
C GLU A 105 -9.23 4.62 3.98
N ARG A 106 -9.60 5.80 3.47
CA ARG A 106 -9.48 7.04 4.26
C ARG A 106 -10.31 6.99 5.54
N ARG A 107 -11.56 6.53 5.44
CA ARG A 107 -12.44 6.42 6.61
C ARG A 107 -11.96 5.38 7.61
N LEU A 108 -11.36 4.29 7.14
CA LEU A 108 -10.71 3.31 7.99
C LEU A 108 -9.50 3.92 8.70
N SER A 109 -8.65 4.66 7.99
CA SER A 109 -7.51 5.37 8.59
C SER A 109 -7.95 6.40 9.62
N GLU A 110 -9.03 7.14 9.39
CA GLU A 110 -9.61 8.08 10.34
C GLU A 110 -10.06 7.35 11.62
N LEU A 111 -10.85 6.29 11.49
CA LEU A 111 -11.35 5.51 12.64
C LEU A 111 -10.21 4.83 13.42
N MET A 112 -9.22 4.27 12.72
CA MET A 112 -8.04 3.68 13.34
C MET A 112 -7.15 4.73 13.99
N GLY A 113 -7.05 5.93 13.40
CA GLY A 113 -6.35 7.06 14.00
C GLY A 113 -7.03 7.53 15.29
N GLU A 114 -8.35 7.64 15.29
CA GLU A 114 -9.14 7.93 16.50
C GLU A 114 -9.00 6.86 17.58
N GLN A 115 -8.96 5.58 17.18
CA GLN A 115 -8.79 4.47 18.10
C GLN A 115 -7.38 4.44 18.69
N ALA A 116 -6.34 4.60 17.85
CA ALA A 116 -4.95 4.71 18.30
C ALA A 116 -4.74 5.94 19.19
N TRP A 117 -5.41 7.06 18.91
CA TRP A 117 -5.40 8.26 19.75
C TRP A 117 -6.07 8.03 21.12
N ARG A 118 -7.15 7.23 21.16
CA ARG A 118 -7.80 6.83 22.42
C ARG A 118 -6.96 5.84 23.21
N GLU A 119 -6.35 4.87 22.55
CA GLU A 119 -5.53 3.81 23.17
C GLU A 119 -4.15 4.31 23.63
N SER A 120 -3.61 5.37 23.03
CA SER A 120 -2.33 5.97 23.44
C SER A 120 -2.37 6.70 24.79
N GLY A 121 -3.56 6.86 25.39
CA GLY A 121 -3.73 7.59 26.65
C GLY A 121 -3.46 9.10 26.54
N LEU A 122 -3.23 9.63 25.33
CA LEU A 122 -3.05 11.07 25.08
C LEU A 122 -4.37 11.78 24.72
N GLY A 123 -5.46 11.00 24.59
CA GLY A 123 -6.75 11.48 24.08
C GLY A 123 -7.88 11.56 25.11
N ALA A 124 -7.66 11.15 26.36
CA ALA A 124 -8.70 11.30 27.37
C ALA A 124 -8.76 12.78 27.82
N PRO A 125 -9.92 13.44 27.82
CA PRO A 125 -10.05 14.81 28.31
C PRO A 125 -9.59 14.92 29.77
N ALA A 126 -9.74 13.86 30.56
CA ALA A 126 -9.27 13.78 31.95
C ALA A 126 -7.74 13.96 32.07
N ASP A 127 -6.95 13.33 31.20
CA ASP A 127 -5.49 13.41 31.25
C ASP A 127 -4.99 14.80 30.82
N GLN A 128 -5.63 15.42 29.82
CA GLN A 128 -5.31 16.78 29.40
C GLN A 128 -5.71 17.82 30.46
N GLU A 129 -6.88 17.68 31.08
CA GLU A 129 -7.34 18.56 32.17
C GLU A 129 -6.49 18.38 33.44
N GLU A 130 -6.02 17.17 33.73
CA GLU A 130 -5.10 16.91 34.83
C GLU A 130 -3.73 17.56 34.58
N LEU A 131 -3.18 17.41 33.38
CA LEU A 131 -1.95 18.09 32.97
C LEU A 131 -2.09 19.61 33.04
N GLN A 132 -3.20 20.18 32.57
CA GLN A 132 -3.45 21.62 32.66
C GLN A 132 -3.55 22.10 34.12
N ARG A 133 -4.23 21.34 34.99
CA ARG A 133 -4.28 21.63 36.43
C ARG A 133 -2.90 21.56 37.06
N GLN A 134 -2.08 20.60 36.67
CA GLN A 134 -0.72 20.45 37.18
C GLN A 134 0.19 21.60 36.72
N VAL A 135 0.08 22.03 35.46
CA VAL A 135 0.78 23.21 34.94
C VAL A 135 0.38 24.46 35.73
N ALA A 136 -0.92 24.72 35.90
CA ALA A 136 -1.40 25.88 36.65
C ALA A 136 -0.91 25.88 38.10
N ARG A 137 -0.89 24.70 38.75
CA ARG A 137 -0.36 24.54 40.10
C ARG A 137 1.14 24.85 40.17
N LEU A 138 1.92 24.32 39.23
CA LEU A 138 3.37 24.55 39.17
C LEU A 138 3.71 26.01 38.86
N GLU A 139 2.90 26.69 38.05
CA GLU A 139 3.03 28.13 37.80
C GLU A 139 2.73 28.94 39.06
N GLN A 140 1.69 28.59 39.81
CA GLN A 140 1.39 29.22 41.11
C GLN A 140 2.52 28.98 42.11
N GLU A 141 3.01 27.74 42.25
CA GLU A 141 4.13 27.42 43.15
C GLU A 141 5.39 28.23 42.77
N ASN A 142 5.68 28.40 41.48
CA ASN A 142 6.80 29.23 41.02
C ASN A 142 6.64 30.70 41.40
N THR A 143 5.45 31.27 41.20
CA THR A 143 5.22 32.69 41.55
C THR A 143 5.31 32.92 43.05
N GLU A 144 4.79 32.00 43.87
CA GLU A 144 4.94 32.05 45.32
C GLU A 144 6.41 31.92 45.77
N LEU A 145 7.19 31.03 45.15
CA LEU A 145 8.61 30.88 45.46
C LEU A 145 9.42 32.12 45.08
N LEU A 146 9.13 32.74 43.93
CA LEU A 146 9.77 33.99 43.51
C LEU A 146 9.47 35.13 44.49
N ALA A 147 8.20 35.29 44.90
CA ALA A 147 7.82 36.30 45.89
C ALA A 147 8.54 36.10 47.24
N ARG A 148 8.71 34.84 47.69
CA ARG A 148 9.47 34.54 48.91
C ARG A 148 10.95 34.87 48.76
N LEU A 149 11.55 34.64 47.60
CA LEU A 149 12.94 35.01 47.34
C LEU A 149 13.12 36.52 47.40
N GLU A 150 12.24 37.28 46.75
CA GLU A 150 12.26 38.76 46.80
C GLU A 150 12.14 39.29 48.23
N GLU A 151 11.25 38.71 49.04
CA GLU A 151 11.10 39.08 50.45
C GLU A 151 12.38 38.82 51.26
N ARG A 152 13.00 37.65 51.08
CA ARG A 152 14.26 37.31 51.78
C ARG A 152 15.42 38.19 51.34
N ASP A 153 15.49 38.55 50.06
CA ASP A 153 16.50 39.47 49.54
C ASP A 153 16.35 40.87 50.13
N ALA A 154 15.11 41.35 50.25
CA ALA A 154 14.81 42.62 50.91
C ALA A 154 15.22 42.60 52.41
N GLU A 155 14.92 41.52 53.12
CA GLU A 155 15.35 41.34 54.52
C GLU A 155 16.88 41.30 54.66
N LEU A 156 17.57 40.59 53.77
CA LEU A 156 19.03 40.54 53.76
C LEU A 156 19.64 41.91 53.51
N GLU A 157 19.11 42.69 52.57
CA GLU A 157 19.57 44.05 52.34
C GLU A 157 19.30 44.99 53.51
N ALA A 158 18.13 44.87 54.17
CA ALA A 158 17.83 45.61 55.39
C ALA A 158 18.81 45.25 56.53
N ALA A 159 19.08 43.96 56.74
CA ALA A 159 20.04 43.49 57.74
C ALA A 159 21.48 43.96 57.43
N ARG A 160 21.88 43.95 56.15
CA ARG A 160 23.18 44.49 55.71
C ARG A 160 23.26 45.99 55.92
N ALA A 161 22.19 46.75 55.63
CA ALA A 161 22.14 48.19 55.88
C ALA A 161 22.28 48.52 57.37
N ALA A 162 21.52 47.83 58.23
CA ALA A 162 21.63 47.98 59.69
C ALA A 162 23.04 47.66 60.21
N ASN A 163 23.66 46.58 59.70
CA ASN A 163 25.05 46.24 60.04
C ASN A 163 26.04 47.33 59.62
N ARG A 164 25.86 47.92 58.43
CA ARG A 164 26.69 49.06 57.96
C ARG A 164 26.53 50.28 58.86
N GLU A 165 25.31 50.59 59.29
CA GLU A 165 25.02 51.71 60.21
C GLU A 165 25.62 51.48 61.59
N LEU A 166 25.45 50.28 62.17
CA LEU A 166 26.06 49.90 63.44
C LEU A 166 27.59 50.04 63.39
N THR A 167 28.21 49.55 62.31
CA THR A 167 29.65 49.66 62.10
C THR A 167 30.11 51.12 62.03
N ARG A 168 29.36 51.97 61.31
CA ARG A 168 29.63 53.43 61.26
C ARG A 168 29.53 54.07 62.65
N ALA A 169 28.49 53.76 63.42
CA ALA A 169 28.28 54.31 64.76
C ALA A 169 29.40 53.89 65.75
N LEU A 170 29.81 52.60 65.72
CA LEU A 170 30.91 52.10 66.54
C LEU A 170 32.24 52.77 66.20
N ASN A 171 32.54 52.94 64.91
CA ASN A 171 33.76 53.63 64.48
C ASN A 171 33.78 55.10 64.91
N GLN A 172 32.66 55.82 64.81
CA GLN A 172 32.53 57.22 65.25
C GLN A 172 32.74 57.37 66.77
N LYS A 173 32.17 56.45 67.56
CA LYS A 173 32.34 56.44 69.02
C LYS A 173 33.79 56.14 69.41
N GLY A 174 34.44 55.19 68.76
CA GLY A 174 35.85 54.86 69.01
C GLY A 174 36.85 55.94 68.58
N THR A 175 36.48 56.84 67.65
CA THR A 175 37.27 58.02 67.29
C THR A 175 37.07 59.21 68.21
N ALA A 176 35.98 59.28 68.98
CA ALA A 176 35.70 60.35 69.93
C ALA A 176 36.31 60.11 71.32
N ASP A 177 36.68 58.86 71.63
CA ASP A 177 37.31 58.42 72.89
C ASP A 177 38.85 58.37 72.81
N ARG A 178 39.45 58.97 71.77
CA ARG A 178 40.91 59.19 71.61
C ARG A 178 41.22 60.68 71.53
#